data_AF-A0A534RBH5-F1
#
_entry.id   AF-A0A534RBH5-F1
#
_cell.length_a   1.000
_cell.length_b   1.000
_cell.length_c   1.000
_cell.angle_alpha   90.00
_cell.angle_beta   90.00
_cell.angle_gamma   90.00
#
_symmetry.space_group_name_H-M   'P 1'
#
loop_
_entity.id
_entity.type
_entity.pdbx_description
1 polymer ?
#
loop_
_entity_poly.entity_id
_entity_poly.type
_entity_poly.pdbx_seq_one_letter_code
_entity_poly.pdbx_strand_id
1 'polypeptide(L)' 'MRELERLVAAVRPGQVLLVADAMTGQDAVATAQGFAGRLPVSGVILTKIEGDARGGAALSLRAVTGKPIVFVGTG' A
#
# COMPACT_ATOMS: atom_id res chain seq x y z
N MET A 1 -14.85 -2.95 2.07
CA MET A 1 -14.55 -2.56 0.67
C MET A 1 -15.68 -1.81 -0.04
N ARG A 2 -16.92 -2.30 -0.10
CA ARG A 2 -18.04 -1.58 -0.76
C ARG A 2 -18.26 -0.13 -0.28
N GLU A 3 -17.97 0.15 0.98
CA GLU A 3 -18.02 1.50 1.54
C GLU A 3 -16.90 2.40 1.00
N LEU A 4 -15.65 1.92 1.01
CA LEU A 4 -14.50 2.61 0.43
C LEU A 4 -14.68 2.89 -1.07
N GLU A 5 -15.22 1.94 -1.84
CA GLU A 5 -15.53 2.13 -3.26
C GLU A 5 -16.54 3.28 -3.46
N ARG A 6 -17.60 3.33 -2.65
CA ARG A 6 -18.58 4.42 -2.67
C ARG A 6 -17.96 5.76 -2.28
N LEU A 7 -17.07 5.77 -1.28
CA LEU A 7 -16.38 6.98 -0.84
C LEU A 7 -15.46 7.54 -1.93
N VAL A 8 -14.66 6.68 -2.57
CA VAL A 8 -13.78 7.08 -3.67
C VAL A 8 -14.58 7.61 -4.85
N ALA A 9 -15.71 6.97 -5.18
CA ALA A 9 -16.60 7.43 -6.25
C ALA A 9 -17.23 8.81 -5.93
N ALA A 10 -17.60 9.05 -4.67
CA ALA A 10 -18.22 10.31 -4.24
C ALA A 10 -17.21 11.46 -4.17
N VAL A 11 -16.04 11.23 -3.58
CA VAL A 11 -15.05 12.28 -3.29
C VAL A 11 -14.08 12.52 -4.45
N ARG A 12 -13.84 11.50 -5.29
CA ARG A 12 -12.89 11.56 -6.43
C ARG A 12 -11.52 12.11 -6.02
N PRO A 13 -10.83 11.45 -5.09
CA PRO A 13 -9.55 11.94 -4.58
C PRO A 13 -8.49 11.96 -5.69
N GLY A 14 -7.65 13.00 -5.69
CA GLY A 14 -6.52 13.09 -6.63
C GLY A 14 -5.47 12.00 -6.44
N GLN A 15 -5.33 11.48 -5.21
CA GLN A 15 -4.49 10.33 -4.90
C GLN A 15 -5.14 9.42 -3.87
N VAL A 16 -4.94 8.12 -4.05
CA VAL A 16 -5.27 7.07 -3.07
C VAL A 16 -3.96 6.38 -2.71
N LEU A 17 -3.52 6.56 -1.47
CA LEU A 17 -2.27 6.00 -0.97
C LEU A 17 -2.59 4.83 -0.04
N LEU A 18 -1.99 3.67 -0.32
CA LEU A 18 -2.10 2.52 0.57
C LEU A 18 -1.00 2.60 1.62
N VAL A 19 -1.37 2.55 2.90
CA VAL A 19 -0.40 2.46 4.00
C VAL A 19 -0.17 0.98 4.31
N ALA A 20 1.08 0.54 4.26
CA ALA A 20 1.49 -0.83 4.54
C ALA A 20 2.58 -0.88 5.63
N ASP A 21 2.52 -1.91 6.47
CA ASP A 21 3.49 -2.18 7.52
C ASP A 21 4.59 -3.09 6.96
N ALA A 22 5.84 -2.63 6.96
CA ALA A 22 6.98 -3.37 6.43
C ALA A 22 7.27 -4.66 7.21
N MET A 23 6.89 -4.74 8.49
CA MET A 23 7.10 -5.92 9.33
C MET A 23 6.14 -7.07 9.00
N THR A 24 5.01 -6.77 8.35
CA THR A 24 3.98 -7.80 8.02
C THR A 24 4.34 -8.65 6.81
N GLY A 25 5.41 -8.32 6.07
CA GLY A 25 5.96 -9.17 5.01
C GLY A 25 4.93 -9.54 3.93
N GLN A 26 4.66 -10.85 3.77
CA GLN A 26 3.76 -11.37 2.73
C GLN A 26 2.29 -10.99 2.95
N ASP A 27 1.86 -10.74 4.18
CA ASP A 27 0.47 -10.35 4.46
C ASP A 27 0.18 -8.93 3.96
N ALA A 28 1.16 -8.02 4.02
CA ALA A 28 1.06 -6.71 3.38
C ALA A 28 0.89 -6.84 1.86
N VAL A 29 1.58 -7.80 1.24
CA VAL A 29 1.51 -8.04 -0.21
C VAL A 29 0.11 -8.49 -0.62
N ALA A 30 -0.45 -9.49 0.07
CA ALA A 30 -1.80 -9.99 -0.21
C ALA A 30 -2.87 -8.91 0.01
N THR A 31 -2.73 -8.14 1.09
CA THR A 31 -3.61 -7.01 1.40
C THR A 31 -3.54 -5.96 0.29
N ALA A 32 -2.34 -5.58 -0.13
CA ALA A 32 -2.13 -4.59 -1.17
C ALA A 32 -2.70 -5.03 -2.54
N GLN A 33 -2.60 -6.31 -2.90
CA GLN A 33 -3.29 -6.86 -4.08
C GLN A 33 -4.81 -6.69 -3.98
N GLY A 34 -5.40 -7.05 -2.84
CA GLY A 34 -6.84 -6.92 -2.62
C GLY A 34 -7.35 -5.49 -2.73
N PHE A 35 -6.58 -4.51 -2.24
CA PHE A 35 -6.89 -3.09 -2.39
C PHE A 35 -6.66 -2.58 -3.81
N ALA A 36 -5.51 -2.87 -4.42
CA ALA A 36 -5.18 -2.40 -5.77
C ALA A 36 -6.13 -2.95 -6.85
N GLY A 37 -6.72 -4.13 -6.64
CA GLY A 37 -7.73 -4.69 -7.55
C GLY A 37 -9.11 -4.05 -7.46
N ARG A 38 -9.38 -3.23 -6.41
CA ARG A 38 -10.72 -2.69 -6.13
C ARG A 38 -10.76 -1.17 -6.02
N LEU A 39 -9.66 -0.56 -5.60
CA LEU A 39 -9.51 0.88 -5.47
C LEU A 39 -8.42 1.38 -6.43
N PRO A 40 -8.53 2.62 -6.93
CA PRO A 40 -7.53 3.22 -7.79
C PRO A 40 -6.29 3.66 -7.00
N VAL A 41 -5.58 2.70 -6.39
CA VAL A 41 -4.37 2.95 -5.62
C VAL A 41 -3.32 3.60 -6.53
N SER A 42 -2.82 4.75 -6.11
CA SER A 42 -1.85 5.57 -6.85
C SER A 42 -0.41 5.38 -6.36
N GLY A 43 -0.24 5.00 -5.10
CA GLY A 43 1.06 4.79 -4.47
C GLY A 43 0.93 4.10 -3.12
N VAL A 44 2.08 3.75 -2.54
CA VAL A 44 2.20 3.06 -1.25
C VAL A 44 3.04 3.90 -0.30
N ILE A 45 2.61 3.99 0.95
CA ILE A 45 3.39 4.48 2.08
C ILE A 45 3.82 3.27 2.88
N LEU A 46 5.12 3.11 3.10
CA LEU A 46 5.66 2.08 3.96
C LEU A 46 5.89 2.64 5.35
N THR A 47 5.51 1.89 6.38
CA THR A 47 5.74 2.23 7.79
C THR A 47 6.55 1.13 8.44
N LYS A 48 7.19 1.45 9.58
CA LYS A 48 8.01 0.53 10.37
C LYS A 48 9.15 -0.11 9.58
N ILE A 49 9.77 0.66 8.68
CA ILE A 49 10.86 0.14 7.83
C ILE A 49 12.08 -0.24 8.64
N GLU A 50 12.27 0.41 9.79
CA GLU A 50 13.33 0.11 10.75
C GLU A 50 13.26 -1.33 11.28
N GLY A 51 12.06 -1.93 11.28
CA GLY A 51 11.84 -3.34 11.62
C GLY A 51 12.02 -4.31 10.45
N ASP A 52 12.07 -3.82 9.20
CA ASP A 52 12.32 -4.66 8.01
C ASP A 52 13.82 -4.71 7.71
N ALA A 53 14.50 -5.64 8.37
CA ALA A 53 15.95 -5.83 8.26
C ALA A 53 16.48 -6.12 6.83
N ARG A 54 15.60 -6.41 5.85
CA ARG A 54 15.99 -6.81 4.50
C ARG A 54 15.33 -6.00 3.38
N GLY A 55 14.41 -5.08 3.70
CA GLY A 55 13.66 -4.30 2.70
C GLY A 55 12.76 -5.16 1.80
N GLY A 56 12.46 -6.39 2.24
CA GLY A 56 11.75 -7.39 1.43
C GLY A 56 10.31 -6.97 1.16
N ALA A 57 9.67 -6.33 2.14
CA ALA A 57 8.30 -5.86 1.99
C ALA A 57 8.21 -4.77 0.92
N ALA A 58 9.18 -3.85 0.88
CA ALA A 58 9.23 -2.78 -0.12
C ALA A 58 9.34 -3.33 -1.55
N LEU A 59 10.27 -4.27 -1.76
CA LEU A 59 10.49 -4.88 -3.06
C LEU A 59 9.26 -5.68 -3.51
N SER A 60 8.70 -6.51 -2.62
CA SER A 60 7.53 -7.33 -2.93
C SER A 60 6.29 -6.47 -3.22
N LEU A 61 6.03 -5.43 -2.42
CA LEU A 61 4.89 -4.53 -2.66
C LEU A 61 5.00 -3.81 -4.00
N ARG A 62 6.20 -3.32 -4.35
CA ARG A 62 6.40 -2.68 -5.66
C ARG A 62 6.20 -3.67 -6.80
N ALA A 63 6.79 -4.87 -6.70
CA ALA A 63 6.69 -5.89 -7.74
C ALA A 63 5.24 -6.35 -7.97
N VAL A 64 4.48 -6.50 -6.89
CA VAL A 64 3.13 -7.06 -6.93
C VAL A 64 2.06 -6.02 -7.27
N THR A 65 2.13 -4.84 -6.67
CA THR A 65 1.11 -3.79 -6.91
C THR A 65 1.40 -2.97 -8.16
N GLY A 66 2.67 -2.95 -8.61
CA GLY A 66 3.15 -2.06 -9.66
C GLY A 66 3.14 -0.57 -9.26
N LYS A 67 2.71 -0.23 -8.04
CA LYS A 67 2.55 1.15 -7.59
C LYS A 67 3.84 1.68 -6.94
N PRO A 68 4.16 2.96 -7.12
CA PRO A 68 5.33 3.55 -6.48
C PRO A 68 5.22 3.60 -4.96
N ILE A 69 6.34 3.37 -4.28
CA ILE A 69 6.48 3.74 -2.87
C ILE A 69 6.75 5.25 -2.87
N VAL A 70 5.84 6.03 -2.30
CA VAL A 70 5.90 7.50 -2.30
C VAL A 70 6.52 8.04 -1.01
N PHE A 71 6.36 7.33 0.10
CA PHE A 71 6.92 7.69 1.41
C PHE A 71 7.32 6.45 2.20
N VAL A 72 8.28 6.64 3.11
CA VAL A 72 8.72 5.64 4.09
C VAL A 72 8.78 6.29 5.46
N GLY A 73 8.09 5.72 6.44
CA GLY A 73 8.18 6.09 7.85
C GLY A 73 9.35 5.38 8.52
N THR A 74 10.14 6.13 9.30
CA THR A 74 11.41 5.67 9.91
C THR A 74 11.46 5.84 11.43
N GLY A 75 10.32 6.15 12.05
CA GLY A 75 10.21 6.56 13.46
C GLY A 75 9.52 7.90 13.62
#